data_AF-A0A6L9L7B2-F1
#
_entry.id   AF-A0A6L9L7B2-F1
#
_cell.length_a   1.000
_cell.length_b   1.000
_cell.length_c   1.000
_cell.angle_alpha   90.00
_cell.angle_beta   90.00
_cell.angle_gamma   90.00
#
_symmetry.space_group_name_H-M   'P 1'
#
loop_
_entity.id
_entity.type
_entity.pdbx_description
1 polymer ?
#
loop_
_entity_poly.entity_id
_entity_poly.type
_entity_poly.pdbx_seq_one_letter_code
_entity_poly.pdbx_strand_id
1 'polypeptide(L)'
;MMKTHEEMVDEIYNDTSYRGEFKSYIRLTKTIRERLAVKVSTTPPWSREKFEGLTYDEITAIPSPSAIPPDLVEPKRHAEILYCSLQKALAIKYALDYSQALRLVLDVVGRYEQSE
;
A
#
# COMPACT_ATOMS: atom_id res chain seq x y z
N MET A 1 -4.43 29.63 -13.71
CA MET A 1 -4.06 28.65 -14.74
C MET A 1 -4.15 27.28 -14.08
N MET A 2 -4.99 26.37 -14.57
CA MET A 2 -5.05 25.00 -14.03
C MET A 2 -3.81 24.24 -14.50
N LYS A 3 -3.07 23.63 -13.57
CA LYS A 3 -1.98 22.71 -13.92
C LYS A 3 -2.57 21.44 -14.51
N THR A 4 -1.94 20.91 -15.53
CA THR A 4 -2.20 19.56 -16.03
C THR A 4 -1.77 18.54 -14.99
N HIS A 5 -2.26 17.30 -15.13
CA HIS A 5 -1.88 16.21 -14.25
C HIS A 5 -0.37 15.93 -14.30
N GLU A 6 0.24 15.92 -15.48
CA GLU A 6 1.67 15.68 -15.65
C GLU A 6 2.52 16.76 -14.99
N GLU A 7 2.14 18.03 -15.13
CA GLU A 7 2.81 19.15 -14.44
C GLU A 7 2.74 19.02 -12.91
N MET A 8 1.63 18.53 -12.37
CA MET A 8 1.50 18.26 -10.93
C MET A 8 2.41 17.11 -10.50
N VAL A 9 2.48 16.01 -11.27
CA VAL A 9 3.38 14.89 -10.98
C VAL A 9 4.84 15.35 -11.03
N ASP A 10 5.23 16.13 -12.04
CA ASP A 10 6.58 16.72 -12.18
C ASP A 10 6.93 17.61 -11.00
N GLU A 11 6.03 18.51 -10.62
CA GLU A 11 6.25 19.41 -9.50
C GLU A 11 6.46 18.63 -8.19
N ILE A 12 5.55 17.70 -7.87
CA ILE A 12 5.60 16.95 -6.61
C ILE A 12 6.83 16.04 -6.56
N TYR A 13 7.18 15.39 -7.68
CA TYR A 13 8.36 14.54 -7.75
C TYR A 13 9.65 15.32 -7.47
N ASN A 14 9.72 16.57 -7.96
CA ASN A 14 10.89 17.43 -7.78
C ASN A 14 10.90 18.23 -6.47
N ASP A 15 9.75 18.36 -5.79
CA ASP A 15 9.63 19.07 -4.52
C ASP A 15 10.29 18.30 -3.36
N THR A 16 11.27 18.94 -2.71
CA THR A 16 11.99 18.36 -1.58
C THR A 16 11.12 18.15 -0.34
N SER A 17 10.02 18.89 -0.23
CA SER A 17 9.10 18.87 0.92
C SER A 17 8.23 17.62 0.98
N TYR A 18 8.09 16.88 -0.14
CA TYR A 18 7.33 15.62 -0.21
C TYR A 18 8.22 14.39 -0.36
N ARG A 19 9.50 14.58 -0.69
CA ARG A 19 10.43 13.49 -1.04
C ARG A 19 10.57 12.47 0.09
N GLY A 20 10.64 12.92 1.34
CA GLY A 20 10.83 12.03 2.50
C GLY A 20 9.62 11.12 2.72
N GLU A 21 8.43 11.67 2.54
CA GLU A 21 7.13 11.05 2.74
C GLU A 21 6.89 9.98 1.67
N PHE A 22 7.08 10.32 0.39
CA PHE A 22 6.96 9.37 -0.71
C PHE A 22 7.97 8.22 -0.60
N LYS A 23 9.24 8.51 -0.31
CA LYS A 23 10.26 7.46 -0.10
C LYS A 23 9.92 6.56 1.08
N SER A 24 9.42 7.12 2.18
CA SER A 24 9.03 6.34 3.37
C SER A 24 7.85 5.44 3.06
N TYR A 25 6.84 5.95 2.34
CA TYR A 25 5.70 5.17 1.88
C TYR A 25 6.15 3.98 1.01
N ILE A 26 6.96 4.25 -0.02
CA ILE A 26 7.48 3.22 -0.95
C ILE A 26 8.25 2.14 -0.19
N ARG A 27 9.17 2.54 0.68
CA ARG A 27 9.97 1.60 1.49
C ARG A 27 9.09 0.72 2.38
N LEU A 28 8.09 1.31 3.04
CA LEU A 28 7.14 0.57 3.88
C LEU A 28 6.33 -0.43 3.04
N THR A 29 5.77 0.01 1.92
CA THR A 29 4.99 -0.87 1.04
C THR A 29 5.82 -1.99 0.44
N LYS A 30 7.07 -1.72 0.07
CA LYS A 30 8.02 -2.72 -0.41
C LYS A 30 8.33 -3.76 0.68
N THR A 31 8.65 -3.30 1.89
CA THR A 31 8.91 -4.19 3.04
C THR A 31 7.72 -5.09 3.34
N ILE A 32 6.49 -4.54 3.32
CA ILE A 32 5.26 -5.32 3.53
C ILE A 32 5.10 -6.37 2.42
N ARG A 33 5.27 -5.97 1.15
CA ARG A 33 5.15 -6.86 -0.02
C ARG A 33 6.14 -8.01 0.03
N GLU A 34 7.41 -7.71 0.35
CA GLU A 34 8.47 -8.71 0.48
C GLU A 34 8.18 -9.69 1.62
N ARG A 35 7.78 -9.20 2.80
CA ARG A 35 7.44 -10.07 3.94
C ARG A 35 6.20 -10.92 3.70
N LEU A 36 5.20 -10.38 3.00
CA LEU A 36 4.04 -11.16 2.56
C LEU A 36 4.46 -12.26 1.57
N ALA A 37 5.31 -11.94 0.59
CA ALA A 37 5.78 -12.91 -0.39
C ALA A 37 6.56 -14.08 0.27
N VAL A 38 7.43 -13.78 1.24
CA VAL A 38 8.14 -14.80 2.03
C VAL A 38 7.17 -15.67 2.82
N LYS A 39 6.16 -15.08 3.48
CA LYS A 39 5.19 -15.87 4.25
C LYS A 39 4.34 -16.78 3.36
N VAL A 40 3.89 -16.27 2.20
CA VAL A 40 3.15 -17.06 1.21
C VAL A 40 3.99 -18.23 0.69
N SER A 41 5.28 -18.03 0.41
CA SER A 41 6.15 -19.12 -0.06
C SER A 41 6.47 -20.17 1.01
N THR A 42 6.49 -19.79 2.29
CA THR A 42 6.67 -20.71 3.43
C THR A 42 5.40 -21.39 3.90
N THR A 43 4.22 -20.93 3.45
CA THR A 43 2.94 -21.57 3.79
C THR A 43 2.82 -22.83 2.93
N PRO A 44 2.72 -24.04 3.52
CA PRO A 44 2.54 -25.24 2.73
C PRO A 44 1.30 -25.06 1.83
N PRO A 45 1.34 -25.50 0.56
CA PRO A 45 0.14 -25.57 -0.24
C PRO A 45 -0.79 -26.50 0.51
N TRP A 46 -1.82 -25.94 1.11
CA TRP A 46 -2.99 -26.58 1.72
C TRP A 46 -3.05 -28.05 1.28
N SER A 47 -2.64 -28.97 2.15
CA SER A 47 -2.92 -30.38 1.90
C SER A 47 -4.45 -30.46 1.85
N ARG A 48 -5.02 -30.59 0.64
CA ARG A 48 -6.46 -30.72 0.41
C ARG A 48 -7.09 -31.79 1.30
N GLU A 49 -6.27 -32.73 1.76
CA GLU A 49 -6.59 -33.82 2.67
C GLU A 49 -7.05 -33.39 4.08
N LYS A 50 -6.85 -32.13 4.51
CA LYS A 50 -7.25 -31.68 5.87
C LYS A 50 -8.66 -31.10 5.98
N PHE A 51 -9.40 -30.97 4.88
CA PHE A 51 -10.74 -30.38 4.88
C PHE A 51 -11.87 -31.41 4.75
N GLU A 52 -11.54 -32.70 4.62
CA GLU A 52 -12.54 -33.76 4.68
C GLU A 52 -12.87 -34.08 6.15
N GLY A 53 -14.10 -33.75 6.58
CA GLY A 53 -14.60 -34.08 7.91
C GLY A 53 -14.59 -32.95 8.95
N LEU A 54 -14.21 -31.72 8.58
CA LEU A 54 -14.32 -30.57 9.48
C LEU A 54 -15.76 -30.03 9.53
N THR A 55 -16.23 -29.78 10.74
CA THR A 55 -17.49 -29.08 11.02
C THR A 55 -17.35 -27.57 10.76
N TYR A 56 -18.47 -26.89 10.59
CA TYR A 56 -18.48 -25.45 10.29
C TYR A 56 -17.77 -24.62 11.36
N ASP A 57 -17.89 -25.02 12.63
CA ASP A 57 -17.21 -24.37 13.75
C ASP A 57 -15.68 -24.53 13.64
N GLU A 58 -15.21 -25.70 13.23
CA GLU A 58 -13.78 -25.97 13.02
C GLU A 58 -13.23 -25.21 11.82
N ILE A 59 -14.03 -24.97 10.77
CA ILE A 59 -13.66 -24.13 9.62
C ILE A 59 -13.48 -22.67 10.05
N THR A 60 -14.34 -22.15 10.93
CA THR A 60 -14.21 -20.77 11.44
C THR A 60 -13.03 -20.57 12.40
N ALA A 61 -12.54 -21.65 13.01
CA ALA A 61 -11.34 -21.64 13.84
C ALA A 61 -10.04 -21.65 13.01
N ILE A 62 -10.11 -21.93 11.71
CA ILE A 62 -8.94 -21.86 10.81
C ILE A 62 -8.56 -20.39 10.60
N PRO A 63 -7.31 -19.99 10.89
CA PRO A 63 -6.86 -18.64 10.63
C PRO A 63 -7.08 -18.28 9.15
N SER A 64 -7.83 -17.21 8.91
CA SER A 64 -8.12 -16.77 7.54
C SER A 64 -6.82 -16.52 6.77
N PRO A 65 -6.64 -17.11 5.56
CA PRO A 65 -5.51 -16.79 4.67
C PRO A 65 -5.42 -15.31 4.30
N SER A 66 -6.52 -14.57 4.44
CA SER A 66 -6.61 -13.15 4.15
C SER A 66 -6.23 -12.27 5.34
N ALA A 67 -5.95 -12.85 6.51
CA ALA A 67 -5.51 -12.11 7.67
C ALA A 67 -4.08 -11.60 7.47
N ILE A 68 -3.91 -10.28 7.55
CA ILE A 68 -2.58 -9.67 7.56
C ILE A 68 -1.82 -10.23 8.77
N PRO A 69 -0.59 -10.72 8.58
CA PRO A 69 0.23 -11.21 9.68
C PRO A 69 0.32 -10.16 10.80
N PRO A 70 0.21 -10.53 12.09
CA PRO A 70 0.22 -9.57 13.19
C PRO A 70 1.43 -8.62 13.18
N ASP A 71 2.59 -9.12 12.76
CA ASP A 71 3.84 -8.35 12.62
C ASP A 71 3.84 -7.32 11.47
N LEU A 72 2.84 -7.37 10.59
CA LEU A 72 2.64 -6.44 9.47
C LEU A 72 1.50 -5.45 9.70
N VAL A 73 0.72 -5.60 10.78
CA VAL A 73 -0.41 -4.70 11.09
C VAL A 73 0.07 -3.26 11.27
N GLU A 74 1.08 -3.03 12.12
CA GLU A 74 1.62 -1.70 12.37
C GLU A 74 2.31 -1.08 11.14
N PRO A 75 3.21 -1.78 10.42
CA PRO A 75 3.75 -1.28 9.15
C PRO A 75 2.67 -0.89 8.13
N LYS A 76 1.62 -1.71 7.99
CA LYS A 76 0.50 -1.40 7.08
C LYS A 76 -0.24 -0.16 7.52
N ARG A 77 -0.54 -0.03 8.81
CA ARG A 77 -1.18 1.17 9.37
C ARG A 77 -0.35 2.42 9.13
N HIS A 78 0.97 2.36 9.30
CA HIS A 78 1.86 3.49 8.99
C HIS A 78 1.84 3.85 7.50
N ALA A 79 1.85 2.86 6.60
CA ALA A 79 1.73 3.10 5.17
C ALA A 79 0.37 3.76 4.81
N GLU A 80 -0.72 3.29 5.40
CA GLU A 80 -2.07 3.86 5.22
C GLU A 80 -2.15 5.31 5.72
N ILE A 81 -1.52 5.63 6.85
CA ILE A 81 -1.47 7.00 7.38
C ILE A 81 -0.69 7.92 6.44
N LEU A 82 0.49 7.51 5.97
CA LEU A 82 1.29 8.29 5.03
C LEU A 82 0.51 8.53 3.73
N TYR A 83 -0.08 7.47 3.19
CA TYR A 83 -0.89 7.53 1.99
C TYR A 83 -2.06 8.51 2.13
N CYS A 84 -2.87 8.39 3.20
CA CYS A 84 -4.00 9.28 3.45
C CYS A 84 -3.55 10.73 3.66
N SER A 85 -2.40 10.94 4.30
CA SER A 85 -1.85 12.29 4.56
C SER A 85 -1.41 12.96 3.26
N LEU A 86 -0.69 12.23 2.40
CA LEU A 86 -0.30 12.69 1.06
C LEU A 86 -1.54 13.02 0.22
N GLN A 87 -2.52 12.12 0.17
CA GLN A 87 -3.73 12.33 -0.60
C GLN A 87 -4.47 13.60 -0.15
N LYS A 88 -4.66 13.78 1.17
CA LYS A 88 -5.31 14.98 1.73
C LYS A 88 -4.54 16.26 1.42
N ALA A 89 -3.22 16.24 1.62
CA ALA A 89 -2.38 17.40 1.37
C ALA A 89 -2.44 17.85 -0.10
N LEU A 90 -2.37 16.89 -1.03
CA LEU A 90 -2.44 17.16 -2.47
C LEU A 90 -3.85 17.58 -2.91
N ALA A 91 -4.89 16.96 -2.36
CA ALA A 91 -6.27 17.36 -2.61
C ALA A 91 -6.51 18.83 -2.23
N ILE A 92 -5.99 19.27 -1.08
CA ILE A 92 -6.08 20.66 -0.63
C ILE A 92 -5.23 21.58 -1.51
N LYS A 93 -3.96 21.22 -1.78
CA LYS A 93 -3.01 22.06 -2.53
C LYS A 93 -3.50 22.38 -3.95
N TYR A 94 -4.11 21.39 -4.61
CA TYR A 94 -4.52 21.49 -6.02
C TYR A 94 -6.03 21.55 -6.23
N ALA A 95 -6.83 21.65 -5.14
CA ALA A 95 -8.29 21.63 -5.18
C ALA A 95 -8.84 20.43 -5.96
N LEU A 96 -8.29 19.24 -5.71
CA LEU A 96 -8.65 17.99 -6.38
C LEU A 96 -9.72 17.23 -5.62
N ASP A 97 -10.53 16.46 -6.36
CA ASP A 97 -11.38 15.45 -5.76
C ASP A 97 -10.58 14.24 -5.24
N TYR A 98 -11.27 13.34 -4.55
CA TYR A 98 -10.67 12.15 -3.97
C TYR A 98 -9.94 11.27 -5.02
N SER A 99 -10.58 11.05 -6.16
CA SER A 99 -10.07 10.17 -7.22
C SER A 99 -8.87 10.78 -7.95
N GLN A 100 -8.90 12.09 -8.18
CA GLN A 100 -7.81 12.85 -8.76
C GLN A 100 -6.59 12.85 -7.84
N ALA A 101 -6.78 13.12 -6.54
CA ALA A 101 -5.69 13.08 -5.56
C ALA A 101 -5.11 11.66 -5.40
N LEU A 102 -5.97 10.64 -5.39
CA LEU A 102 -5.57 9.21 -5.40
C LEU A 102 -4.65 8.93 -6.59
N ARG A 103 -5.08 9.30 -7.80
CA ARG A 103 -4.31 9.08 -9.03
C ARG A 103 -2.97 9.80 -8.98
N LEU A 104 -2.96 11.04 -8.49
CA LEU A 104 -1.75 11.85 -8.38
C LEU A 104 -0.71 11.22 -7.42
N VAL A 105 -1.14 10.72 -6.27
CA VAL A 105 -0.26 9.99 -5.35
C VAL A 105 0.33 8.75 -6.02
N LEU A 106 -0.50 7.96 -6.69
CA LEU A 106 -0.06 6.71 -7.35
C LEU A 106 0.94 6.98 -8.49
N ASP A 107 0.72 8.02 -9.29
CA ASP A 107 1.61 8.34 -10.41
C ASP A 107 2.97 8.88 -9.93
N VAL A 108 2.99 9.66 -8.85
CA VAL A 108 4.25 10.09 -8.21
C VAL A 108 4.99 8.89 -7.60
N VAL A 109 4.28 8.00 -6.91
CA VAL A 109 4.85 6.74 -6.39
C VAL A 109 5.46 5.91 -7.51
N GLY A 110 4.73 5.72 -8.61
CA GLY A 110 5.19 4.96 -9.78
C GLY A 110 6.47 5.53 -10.38
N ARG A 111 6.61 6.87 -10.44
CA ARG A 111 7.86 7.51 -10.90
C ARG A 111 9.05 7.24 -9.98
N TYR A 112 8.86 7.31 -8.67
CA TYR A 112 9.92 6.98 -7.72
C TYR A 112 10.32 5.50 -7.82
N GLU A 113 9.36 4.58 -7.97
CA GLU A 113 9.64 3.15 -8.15
C GLU A 113 10.39 2.84 -9.47
N GLN A 114 10.22 3.65 -10.52
CA GLN A 114 10.96 3.52 -11.79
C GLN A 114 12.37 4.14 -11.75
N SER A 115 12.66 4.96 -10.74
CA SER A 115 13.91 5.70 -10.62
C SER A 115 14.93 5.05 -9.67
N GLU A 116 14.53 3.99 -8.96
CA GLU A 116 15.40 3.12 -8.14
C GLU A 116 15.87 1.89 -8.92
#